data_AF-A0A653UHY4-F1
#
_entry.id   AF-A0A653UHY4-F1
#
_cell.length_a   1.000
_cell.length_b   1.000
_cell.length_c   1.000
_cell.angle_alpha   90.00
_cell.angle_beta   90.00
_cell.angle_gamma   90.00
#
_symmetry.space_group_name_H-M   'P 1'
#
loop_
_entity.id
_entity.type
_entity.pdbx_description
1 polymer ?
#
loop_
_entity_poly.entity_id
_entity_poly.type
_entity_poly.pdbx_seq_one_letter_code
_entity_poly.pdbx_strand_id
1 'polypeptide(L)'
;MGKLERITAEVPVEMANGIRAAVGAGAYASTDALVLDALAHWLDGARPAELSSEDLRTLLAEGAEGEGMDADAFFDRLDQEIGALHHPSAKAE
;
A
#
# COMPACT_ATOMS: atom_id res chain seq x y z
N MET A 1 24.08 7.17 5.88
CA MET A 1 24.27 6.13 4.84
C MET A 1 24.21 4.78 5.54
N GLY A 2 23.23 3.95 5.19
CA GLY A 2 23.04 2.64 5.82
C GLY A 2 24.18 1.67 5.50
N LYS A 3 24.38 0.68 6.36
CA LYS A 3 25.36 -0.38 6.15
C LYS A 3 24.93 -1.20 4.93
N LEU A 4 25.76 -1.23 3.87
CA LEU A 4 25.53 -2.09 2.70
C LEU A 4 26.01 -3.51 3.01
N GLU A 5 25.16 -4.49 2.75
CA GLU A 5 25.49 -5.91 2.84
C GLU A 5 25.48 -6.50 1.42
N ARG A 6 26.46 -7.36 1.12
CA ARG A 6 26.55 -8.01 -0.19
C ARG A 6 25.96 -9.40 -0.11
N ILE A 7 24.92 -9.62 -0.91
CA ILE A 7 24.25 -10.90 -1.07
C ILE A 7 24.63 -11.46 -2.45
N THR A 8 24.98 -12.75 -2.49
CA THR A 8 25.22 -13.49 -3.74
C THR A 8 24.12 -14.53 -3.88
N ALA A 9 23.47 -14.58 -5.04
CA ALA A 9 22.41 -15.54 -5.33
C ALA A 9 22.58 -16.12 -6.74
N GLU A 10 22.18 -17.38 -6.89
CA GLU A 10 22.05 -18.04 -8.19
C GLU A 10 20.62 -17.82 -8.70
N VAL A 11 20.47 -17.48 -9.98
CA VAL A 11 19.17 -17.27 -10.63
C VAL A 11 19.06 -18.13 -11.88
N PRO A 12 17.83 -18.53 -12.28
CA PRO A 12 17.60 -19.21 -13.54
C PRO A 12 18.16 -18.44 -14.73
N VAL A 13 18.62 -19.17 -15.75
CA VAL A 13 19.27 -18.59 -16.95
C VAL A 13 18.33 -17.62 -17.66
N GLU A 14 17.04 -17.93 -17.70
CA GLU A 14 15.99 -17.12 -18.29
C GLU A 14 15.87 -15.77 -17.59
N MET A 15 15.94 -15.76 -16.25
CA MET A 15 15.92 -14.53 -15.46
C MET A 15 17.20 -13.71 -15.68
N ALA A 16 18.36 -14.36 -15.69
CA ALA A 16 19.62 -13.69 -15.98
C ALA A 16 19.62 -13.03 -17.38
N ASN A 17 19.02 -13.69 -18.37
CA ASN A 17 18.85 -13.14 -19.72
C ASN A 17 17.89 -11.95 -19.72
N GLY A 18 16.76 -12.03 -19.00
CA GLY A 18 15.82 -10.92 -18.85
C GLY A 18 16.46 -9.68 -18.20
N ILE A 19 17.22 -9.88 -17.12
CA ILE A 19 17.96 -8.80 -16.43
C ILE A 19 18.96 -8.14 -17.39
N ARG A 20 19.76 -8.94 -18.11
CA ARG A 20 20.74 -8.43 -19.08
C ARG A 20 20.07 -7.66 -20.22
N ALA A 21 18.93 -8.13 -20.71
CA ALA A 21 18.18 -7.44 -21.76
C ALA A 21 17.63 -6.09 -21.28
N ALA A 22 17.09 -6.02 -20.05
CA ALA A 22 16.55 -4.79 -19.47
C ALA A 22 17.64 -3.71 -19.29
N VAL A 23 18.83 -4.11 -18.83
CA VAL A 23 19.99 -3.21 -18.73
C VAL A 23 20.49 -2.81 -20.11
N GLY A 24 20.60 -3.75 -21.06
CA GLY A 24 21.05 -3.48 -22.43
C GLY A 24 20.12 -2.54 -23.20
N ALA A 25 18.82 -2.58 -22.92
CA ALA A 25 17.83 -1.66 -23.48
C ALA A 25 17.82 -0.27 -22.80
N GLY A 26 18.60 -0.08 -21.72
CA GLY A 26 18.64 1.15 -20.95
C GLY A 26 17.45 1.36 -20.02
N ALA A 27 16.60 0.34 -19.78
CA ALA A 27 15.50 0.43 -18.84
C ALA A 27 15.99 0.54 -17.38
N TYR A 28 17.16 -0.04 -17.09
CA TYR A 28 17.85 0.08 -15.80
C TYR A 28 19.32 0.39 -15.99
N ALA A 29 19.89 1.19 -15.08
CA ALA A 29 21.30 1.58 -15.11
C ALA A 29 22.26 0.43 -14.81
N SER A 30 21.82 -0.58 -14.05
CA SER A 30 22.61 -1.77 -13.71
C SER A 30 21.71 -2.93 -13.30
N THR A 31 22.31 -4.12 -13.23
CA THR A 31 21.67 -5.32 -12.65
C THR A 31 21.22 -5.07 -11.22
N ASP A 32 22.06 -4.45 -10.39
CA ASP A 32 21.74 -4.17 -8.98
C ASP A 32 20.57 -3.21 -8.85
N ALA A 33 20.46 -2.21 -9.73
CA ALA A 33 19.33 -1.29 -9.73
C ALA A 33 18.01 -2.02 -10.00
N LEU A 34 18.00 -2.95 -10.95
CA LEU A 34 16.83 -3.78 -11.22
C LEU A 34 16.50 -4.71 -10.05
N VAL A 35 17.50 -5.39 -9.49
CA VAL A 35 17.29 -6.31 -8.36
C VAL A 35 16.78 -5.57 -7.13
N LEU A 36 17.32 -4.39 -6.83
CA LEU A 36 16.85 -3.56 -5.72
C LEU A 36 15.43 -3.05 -5.94
N ASP A 37 15.08 -2.64 -7.16
CA ASP A 37 13.72 -2.22 -7.52
C ASP A 37 12.72 -3.38 -7.41
N ALA A 38 13.08 -4.56 -7.90
CA ALA A 38 12.26 -5.77 -7.77
C ALA A 38 12.09 -6.18 -6.29
N LEU A 39 13.14 -6.08 -5.48
CA LEU A 39 13.07 -6.33 -4.04
C LEU A 39 12.25 -5.28 -3.32
N ALA A 40 12.33 -4.00 -3.71
CA ALA A 40 11.50 -2.94 -3.15
C ALA A 40 10.01 -3.20 -3.45
N HIS A 41 9.67 -3.53 -4.70
CA HIS A 41 8.32 -3.93 -5.09
C HIS A 41 7.85 -5.19 -4.35
N TRP A 42 8.72 -6.19 -4.20
CA TRP A 42 8.39 -7.39 -3.44
C TRP A 42 8.19 -7.09 -1.97
N LEU A 43 9.04 -6.28 -1.33
CA LEU A 43 8.89 -5.91 0.09
C LEU A 43 7.68 -5.01 0.33
N ASP A 44 7.32 -4.17 -0.64
CA ASP A 44 6.12 -3.35 -0.57
C ASP A 44 4.86 -4.20 -0.80
N GLY A 45 4.89 -5.09 -1.79
CA GLY A 45 3.83 -6.07 -2.05
C GLY A 45 3.75 -7.21 -1.02
N ALA A 46 4.84 -7.47 -0.29
CA ALA A 46 4.95 -8.38 0.87
C ALA A 46 4.70 -7.66 2.20
N ARG A 47 4.35 -6.37 2.16
CA ARG A 47 3.60 -5.68 3.22
C ARG A 47 2.06 -5.73 3.04
N PRO A 48 1.40 -6.87 2.78
CA PRO A 48 -0.02 -7.00 3.09
C PRO A 48 -0.12 -7.48 4.55
N ALA A 49 0.15 -6.61 5.51
CA ALA A 49 -0.10 -6.91 6.93
C ALA A 49 -0.15 -5.65 7.80
N GLU A 50 -0.95 -4.66 7.43
CA GLU A 50 -1.58 -3.85 8.49
C GLU A 50 -2.75 -4.61 9.14
N LEU A 51 -3.35 -5.55 8.40
CA LEU A 51 -4.39 -6.45 8.89
C LEU A 51 -4.08 -7.87 8.41
N SER A 52 -3.93 -8.80 9.34
CA SER A 52 -3.83 -10.22 9.04
C SER A 52 -5.15 -10.74 8.45
N SER A 53 -5.13 -11.93 7.85
CA SER A 53 -6.37 -12.58 7.39
C SER A 53 -7.36 -12.84 8.54
N GLU A 54 -6.88 -12.93 9.77
CA GLU A 54 -7.71 -13.08 10.97
C GLU A 54 -8.34 -11.74 11.34
N ASP A 55 -7.57 -10.66 11.31
CA ASP A 55 -8.08 -9.29 11.55
C ASP A 55 -9.16 -8.92 10.54
N LEU A 56 -8.98 -9.28 9.26
CA LEU A 56 -9.99 -9.08 8.23
C LEU A 56 -11.27 -9.88 8.48
N ARG A 57 -11.17 -11.10 9.01
CA ARG A 57 -12.35 -11.91 9.36
C ARG A 57 -13.10 -11.33 10.56
N THR A 58 -12.37 -10.82 11.54
CA THR A 58 -12.96 -10.14 12.71
C THR A 58 -13.72 -8.89 12.27
N LEU A 59 -13.12 -8.02 11.45
CA LEU A 59 -13.79 -6.82 10.93
C LEU A 59 -15.04 -7.15 10.10
N LEU A 60 -15.00 -8.23 9.32
CA LEU A 60 -16.17 -8.69 8.56
C LEU A 60 -17.29 -9.22 9.47
N ALA A 61 -16.94 -9.94 10.55
CA ALA A 61 -17.92 -10.42 11.53
C ALA A 61 -18.58 -9.25 12.28
N GLU A 62 -17.77 -8.27 12.72
CA GLU A 62 -18.26 -7.04 13.35
C GLU A 62 -19.20 -6.26 12.43
N GLY A 63 -18.85 -6.12 11.16
CA GLY A 63 -19.71 -5.46 10.17
C GLY A 63 -21.01 -6.22 9.85
N ALA A 64 -20.98 -7.56 9.90
CA ALA A 64 -22.17 -8.39 9.66
C ALA A 64 -23.16 -8.38 10.84
N GLU A 65 -22.66 -8.18 12.07
CA GLU A 65 -23.48 -8.03 13.27
C GLU A 65 -24.02 -6.60 13.46
N GLY A 66 -23.44 -5.63 12.74
CA GLY A 66 -23.86 -4.23 12.76
C GLY A 66 -25.24 -4.00 12.13
N GLU A 67 -25.95 -2.99 12.62
CA GLU A 67 -27.18 -2.52 12.00
C GLU A 67 -26.85 -1.72 10.73
N GLY A 68 -27.53 -2.05 9.62
CA GLY A 68 -27.39 -1.30 8.39
C GLY A 68 -27.88 0.14 8.58
N MET A 69 -27.13 1.11 8.07
CA MET A 69 -27.51 2.51 8.11
C MET A 69 -28.13 2.94 6.78
N ASP A 70 -29.14 3.81 6.84
CA ASP A 70 -29.66 4.49 5.65
C ASP A 70 -28.57 5.38 5.04
N ALA A 71 -28.30 5.19 3.74
CA ALA A 71 -27.18 5.82 3.07
C ALA A 71 -27.35 7.35 3.00
N ASP A 72 -28.57 7.82 2.68
CA ASP A 72 -28.84 9.24 2.54
C ASP A 72 -28.71 9.95 3.90
N ALA A 73 -29.26 9.37 4.96
CA ALA A 73 -29.11 9.89 6.33
C ALA A 73 -27.64 9.91 6.80
N PHE A 74 -26.82 8.92 6.41
CA PHE A 74 -25.39 8.91 6.71
C PHE A 74 -24.64 10.05 6.00
N PHE A 75 -24.86 10.21 4.69
CA PHE A 75 -24.17 11.24 3.91
C PHE A 75 -24.61 12.65 4.31
N ASP A 76 -25.90 12.87 4.59
CA ASP A 76 -26.39 14.15 5.11
C ASP A 76 -25.71 14.54 6.43
N ARG A 77 -25.50 13.55 7.33
CA ARG A 77 -24.77 13.75 8.58
C ARG A 77 -23.29 14.02 8.34
N LEU A 78 -22.66 13.26 7.45
CA LEU A 78 -21.24 13.40 7.14
C LEU A 78 -20.94 14.79 6.55
N ASP A 79 -21.80 15.28 5.65
CA ASP A 79 -21.68 16.62 5.07
C ASP A 79 -21.82 17.72 6.14
N GLN A 80 -22.69 17.54 7.12
CA GLN A 80 -22.81 18.46 8.26
C GLN A 80 -21.55 18.46 9.14
N GLU A 81 -21.00 17.28 9.45
CA GLU A 81 -19.78 17.15 10.26
C GLU A 81 -18.56 17.76 9.54
N ILE A 82 -18.38 17.48 8.25
CA ILE A 82 -17.33 18.07 7.41
C ILE A 82 -17.51 19.59 7.29
N GLY A 83 -18.75 20.06 7.05
CA GLY A 83 -19.07 21.48 7.00
C GLY A 83 -18.72 22.22 8.30
N ALA A 84 -18.99 21.60 9.45
CA ALA A 84 -18.63 22.14 10.77
C ALA A 84 -17.12 22.22 11.00
N LEU A 85 -16.35 21.25 10.48
CA LEU A 85 -14.89 21.25 10.55
C LEU A 85 -14.25 22.34 9.68
N HIS A 86 -14.87 22.67 8.55
CA HIS A 86 -14.39 23.72 7.64
C HIS A 86 -14.86 25.14 8.00
N HIS A 87 -15.78 25.31 8.95
CA HIS A 87 -16.24 26.61 9.44
C HIS A 87 -16.13 26.72 10.96
N PRO A 88 -14.92 26.92 11.52
CA PRO A 88 -14.77 27.14 12.96
C PRO A 88 -15.32 28.53 13.31
N SER A 89 -16.41 28.56 14.06
CA SER A 89 -16.98 29.72 14.76
C SER A 89 -17.52 30.88 13.91
N ALA A 90 -18.80 30.78 13.53
CA ALA A 90 -19.67 31.95 13.37
C ALA A 90 -20.87 31.80 14.31
N LYS A 91 -20.64 31.99 15.62
CA LYS A 91 -21.64 32.51 16.58
C LYS A 91 -20.99 32.70 17.95
N ALA A 92 -20.49 33.92 18.15
CA ALA A 92 -20.49 34.58 19.44
C ALA A 92 -21.04 35.98 19.20
N GLU A 93 -22.36 36.13 19.34
CA GLU A 93 -23.03 37.41 19.58
C GLU A 93 -24.26 37.14 20.47
#